data_AF-A0A1U8C7S7-F1
#
_entry.id   AF-A0A1U8C7S7-F1
#
_cell.length_a   1.000
_cell.length_b   1.000
_cell.length_c   1.000
_cell.angle_alpha   90.00
_cell.angle_beta   90.00
_cell.angle_gamma   90.00
#
_symmetry.space_group_name_H-M   'P 1'
#
loop_
_entity.id
_entity.type
_entity.pdbx_description
1 polymer ?
#
loop_
_entity_poly.entity_id
_entity_poly.type
_entity_poly.pdbx_seq_one_letter_code
_entity_poly.pdbx_strand_id
1 'polypeptide(L)'
;MEILRLAQSKKNIISLNMDLERDMQRIDEANQELLLKIQEKENEVQRLESEITQTGDPAEDEDWEKENHTVMERERALQELEEETARLVKLQQLETSCDNQEKELGKIMEDYAFVSQLCEDQALCIKKYQEALKRIEEELETGFLEREVSKVLSMDSERAKNNSLKSKGETITKKASRFSIRIFRSLLFTTIFFIKLLGYLIFHLSFINPDLLINALPKILSRDVLWKLRCFLFPSLTLETEDMLPH
;
A
#
# COMPACT_ATOMS: atom_id res chain seq x y z
N MET A 1 89.87 -2.13 -61.81
CA MET A 1 88.39 -2.17 -61.81
C MET A 1 87.76 -0.88 -61.26
N GLU A 2 88.36 -0.24 -60.25
CA GLU A 2 87.86 1.02 -59.64
C GLU A 2 87.77 2.24 -60.57
N ILE A 3 88.75 2.47 -61.44
CA ILE A 3 88.76 3.64 -62.34
C ILE A 3 87.55 3.63 -63.29
N LEU A 4 87.11 2.46 -63.75
CA LEU A 4 85.94 2.31 -64.62
C LEU A 4 84.63 2.60 -63.85
N ARG A 5 84.52 2.14 -62.59
CA ARG A 5 83.39 2.45 -61.70
C ARG A 5 83.30 3.95 -61.41
N LEU A 6 84.44 4.61 -61.15
CA LEU A 6 84.49 6.05 -60.94
C LEU A 6 84.09 6.85 -62.19
N ALA A 7 84.57 6.44 -63.36
CA ALA A 7 84.18 7.06 -64.63
C ALA A 7 82.68 6.91 -64.91
N GLN A 8 82.10 5.74 -64.62
CA GLN A 8 80.66 5.52 -64.74
C GLN A 8 79.86 6.35 -63.72
N SER A 9 80.32 6.39 -62.47
CA SER A 9 79.70 7.21 -61.41
C SER A 9 79.69 8.68 -61.78
N LYS A 10 80.79 9.20 -62.37
CA LYS A 10 80.86 10.59 -62.85
C LYS A 10 79.83 10.87 -63.94
N LYS A 11 79.66 9.96 -64.90
CA LYS A 11 78.63 10.10 -65.95
C LYS A 11 77.21 10.10 -65.36
N ASN A 12 76.95 9.22 -64.40
CA ASN A 12 75.65 9.17 -63.71
C ASN A 12 75.36 10.48 -62.97
N ILE A 13 76.34 11.04 -62.26
CA ILE A 13 76.20 12.33 -61.55
C ILE A 13 75.92 13.48 -62.53
N ILE A 14 76.62 13.52 -63.67
CA ILE A 14 76.40 14.55 -64.69
C ILE A 14 74.99 14.45 -65.28
N SER A 15 74.52 13.24 -65.58
CA SER A 15 73.14 13.02 -66.04
C SER A 15 72.12 13.47 -65.00
N LEU A 16 72.32 13.09 -63.74
CA LEU A 16 71.43 13.45 -62.65
C LEU A 16 71.38 14.97 -62.44
N ASN A 17 72.51 15.65 -62.53
CA ASN A 17 72.57 17.11 -62.42
C ASN A 17 71.83 17.80 -63.58
N MET A 18 71.96 17.28 -64.81
CA MET A 18 71.21 17.80 -65.96
C MET A 18 69.69 17.58 -65.80
N ASP A 19 69.28 16.44 -65.25
CA ASP A 19 67.87 16.16 -65.00
C ASP A 19 67.31 17.06 -63.88
N LEU A 20 68.08 17.27 -62.80
CA LEU A 20 67.71 18.18 -61.72
C LEU A 20 67.58 19.63 -62.20
N GLU A 21 68.48 20.10 -63.06
CA GLU A 21 68.42 21.45 -63.63
C GLU A 21 67.17 21.64 -64.50
N ARG A 22 66.78 20.61 -65.26
CA ARG A 22 65.54 20.62 -66.03
C ARG A 22 64.30 20.57 -65.14
N ASP A 23 64.34 19.80 -64.06
CA ASP A 23 63.24 19.74 -63.08
C ASP A 23 63.04 21.08 -62.37
N MET A 24 64.14 21.73 -62.00
CA MET A 24 64.12 23.07 -61.39
C MET A 24 63.51 24.09 -62.35
N GLN A 25 63.92 24.11 -63.62
CA GLN A 25 63.31 24.98 -64.64
C GLN A 25 61.82 24.71 -64.83
N ARG A 26 61.40 23.43 -64.88
CA ARG A 26 59.98 23.07 -64.99
C ARG A 26 59.16 23.55 -63.79
N ILE A 27 59.71 23.45 -62.59
CA ILE A 27 59.07 23.95 -61.36
C ILE A 27 58.97 25.47 -61.40
N ASP A 28 60.02 26.17 -61.83
CA ASP A 28 60.02 27.63 -61.93
C ASP A 28 58.98 28.12 -62.95
N GLU A 29 58.88 27.47 -64.12
CA GLU A 29 57.86 27.76 -65.13
C GLU A 29 56.44 27.51 -64.60
N ALA A 30 56.20 26.37 -63.95
CA ALA A 30 54.89 26.05 -63.35
C ALA A 30 54.50 27.03 -62.24
N ASN A 31 55.47 27.47 -61.42
CA ASN A 31 55.24 28.45 -60.38
C ASN A 31 54.89 29.83 -60.96
N GLN A 32 55.55 30.25 -62.04
CA GLN A 32 55.21 31.49 -62.75
C GLN A 32 53.79 31.43 -63.34
N GLU A 33 53.40 30.31 -63.93
CA GLU A 33 52.04 30.12 -64.46
C GLU A 33 50.98 30.17 -63.34
N LEU A 34 51.24 29.53 -62.20
CA LEU A 34 50.34 29.59 -61.04
C LEU A 34 50.20 31.02 -60.50
N LEU A 35 51.30 31.78 -60.47
CA LEU A 35 51.30 33.16 -59.98
C LEU A 35 50.41 34.06 -60.86
N LEU A 36 50.46 33.87 -62.19
CA LEU A 36 49.55 34.54 -63.11
C LEU A 36 48.08 34.16 -62.88
N LYS A 37 47.78 32.87 -62.66
CA LYS A 37 46.41 32.41 -62.37
C LYS A 37 45.87 32.94 -61.05
N ILE A 38 46.69 33.02 -60.01
CA ILE A 38 46.30 33.61 -58.72
C ILE A 38 45.94 35.07 -58.94
N GLN A 39 46.79 35.83 -59.64
CA GLN A 39 46.54 37.25 -59.89
C GLN A 39 45.28 37.48 -60.74
N GLU A 40 45.02 36.63 -61.74
CA GLU A 40 43.77 36.67 -62.51
C GLU A 40 42.54 36.41 -61.63
N LYS A 41 42.61 35.40 -60.75
CA LYS A 41 41.51 35.08 -59.83
C LYS A 41 41.28 36.16 -58.78
N GLU A 42 42.35 36.79 -58.30
CA GLU A 42 42.25 37.89 -57.35
C GLU A 42 41.59 39.13 -57.97
N ASN A 43 41.91 39.45 -59.23
CA ASN A 43 41.22 40.49 -59.98
C ASN A 43 39.73 40.17 -60.20
N GLU A 44 39.41 38.90 -60.46
CA GLU A 44 38.02 38.46 -60.64
C GLU A 44 37.22 38.54 -59.34
N VAL A 45 37.81 38.17 -58.20
CA VAL A 45 37.22 38.36 -56.87
C VAL A 45 36.99 39.84 -56.60
N GLN A 46 37.99 40.70 -56.81
CA GLN A 46 37.82 42.14 -56.61
C GLN A 46 36.72 42.74 -57.49
N ARG A 47 36.60 42.27 -58.75
CA ARG A 47 35.51 42.69 -59.63
C ARG A 47 34.15 42.29 -59.06
N LEU A 48 34.00 41.03 -58.64
CA LEU A 48 32.75 40.54 -58.06
C LEU A 48 32.40 41.26 -56.74
N GLU A 49 33.39 41.53 -55.89
CA GLU A 49 33.21 42.32 -54.67
C GLU A 49 32.75 43.76 -54.99
N SER A 50 33.34 44.39 -56.01
CA SER A 50 32.92 45.71 -56.47
C SER A 50 31.50 45.70 -57.07
N GLU A 51 31.13 44.63 -57.76
CA GLU A 51 29.79 44.47 -58.33
C GLU A 51 28.76 44.29 -57.22
N ILE A 52 29.03 43.43 -56.22
CA ILE A 52 28.15 43.21 -55.06
C ILE A 52 27.96 44.51 -54.26
N THR A 53 29.03 45.27 -54.02
CA THR A 53 28.92 46.55 -53.31
C THR A 53 28.23 47.65 -54.13
N GLN A 54 28.23 47.55 -55.46
CA GLN A 54 27.57 48.49 -56.36
C GLN A 54 26.10 48.14 -56.62
N THR A 55 25.76 46.85 -56.64
CA THR A 55 24.38 46.36 -56.84
C THR A 55 23.64 46.12 -55.53
N GLY A 56 24.36 45.98 -54.42
CA GLY A 56 23.78 45.88 -53.07
C GLY A 56 23.11 47.19 -52.72
N ASP A 57 21.80 47.26 -52.92
CA ASP A 57 21.01 48.38 -52.45
C ASP A 57 20.97 48.31 -50.91
N PRO A 58 21.51 49.31 -50.18
CA PRO A 58 21.42 49.31 -48.72
C PRO A 58 19.98 49.24 -48.20
N ALA A 59 18.98 49.57 -49.04
CA ALA A 59 17.57 49.38 -48.70
C ALA A 59 17.16 47.89 -48.63
N GLU A 60 17.72 47.02 -49.48
CA GLU A 60 17.41 45.59 -49.47
C GLU A 60 18.02 44.89 -48.24
N ASP A 61 19.25 45.22 -47.85
CA ASP A 61 19.88 44.67 -46.64
C ASP A 61 19.14 45.08 -45.36
N GLU A 62 18.72 46.34 -45.26
CA GLU A 62 17.87 46.79 -44.14
C GLU A 62 16.52 46.08 -44.11
N ASP A 63 15.90 45.82 -45.26
CA ASP A 63 14.62 45.14 -45.34
C ASP A 63 14.75 43.64 -44.99
N TRP A 64 15.86 43.00 -45.39
CA TRP A 64 16.21 41.64 -44.95
C TRP A 64 16.43 41.55 -43.43
N GLU A 65 17.10 42.53 -42.82
CA GLU A 65 17.29 42.58 -41.36
C GLU A 65 15.96 42.79 -40.62
N LYS A 66 15.11 43.70 -41.10
CA LYS A 66 13.76 43.92 -40.56
C LYS A 66 12.92 42.65 -40.69
N GLU A 67 12.94 41.99 -41.84
CA GLU A 67 12.21 40.75 -42.06
C GLU A 67 12.68 39.66 -41.10
N ASN A 68 14.00 39.45 -40.95
CA ASN A 68 14.56 38.51 -39.97
C ASN A 68 14.14 38.82 -38.54
N HIS A 69 14.15 40.09 -38.14
CA HIS A 69 13.65 40.49 -36.82
C HIS A 69 12.17 40.12 -36.63
N THR A 70 11.32 40.39 -37.63
CA THR A 70 9.90 40.04 -37.56
C THR A 70 9.66 38.53 -37.54
N VAL A 71 10.47 37.75 -38.25
CA VAL A 71 10.42 36.28 -38.24
C VAL A 71 10.77 35.75 -36.86
N MET A 72 11.83 36.28 -36.25
CA MET A 72 12.26 35.89 -34.90
C MET A 72 11.20 36.22 -33.83
N GLU A 73 10.53 37.37 -33.94
CA GLU A 73 9.42 37.73 -33.06
C GLU A 73 8.21 36.79 -33.23
N ARG A 74 7.87 36.44 -34.48
CA ARG A 74 6.80 35.48 -34.77
C ARG A 74 7.13 34.09 -34.24
N GLU A 75 8.36 33.63 -34.38
CA GLU A 75 8.82 32.34 -33.87
C GLU A 75 8.71 32.28 -32.35
N ARG A 76 9.12 33.35 -31.65
CA ARG A 76 8.97 33.47 -30.20
C ARG A 76 7.50 33.45 -29.77
N ALA A 77 6.64 34.18 -30.46
CA ALA A 77 5.21 34.20 -30.17
C ALA A 77 4.55 32.83 -30.43
N LEU A 78 5.00 32.11 -31.45
CA LEU A 78 4.50 30.77 -31.77
C LEU A 78 4.94 29.76 -30.69
N GLN A 79 6.18 29.86 -30.21
CA GLN A 79 6.66 29.04 -29.11
C GLN A 79 5.88 29.31 -27.80
N GLU A 80 5.58 30.58 -27.50
CA GLU A 80 4.77 30.95 -26.33
C GLU A 80 3.34 30.38 -26.44
N LEU A 81 2.74 30.44 -27.63
CA LEU A 81 1.41 29.87 -27.90
C LEU A 81 1.42 28.33 -27.78
N GLU A 82 2.48 27.66 -28.22
CA GLU A 82 2.64 26.20 -28.06
C GLU A 82 2.75 25.81 -26.58
N GLU A 83 3.49 26.58 -25.79
CA GLU A 83 3.55 26.37 -24.34
C GLU A 83 2.19 26.60 -23.66
N GLU A 84 1.47 27.67 -24.05
CA GLU A 84 0.16 27.99 -23.49
C GLU A 84 -0.88 26.92 -23.83
N THR A 85 -0.90 26.44 -25.07
CA THR A 85 -1.77 25.33 -25.49
C THR A 85 -1.43 24.03 -24.76
N ALA A 86 -0.15 23.72 -24.55
CA ALA A 86 0.26 22.56 -23.75
C ALA A 86 -0.19 22.68 -22.27
N ARG A 87 -0.17 23.89 -21.69
CA ARG A 87 -0.69 24.16 -20.34
C ARG A 87 -2.21 24.01 -20.30
N LEU A 88 -2.94 24.50 -21.30
CA LEU A 88 -4.39 24.36 -21.40
C LEU A 88 -4.82 22.89 -21.48
N VAL A 89 -4.13 22.06 -22.26
CA VAL A 89 -4.41 20.62 -22.33
C VAL A 89 -4.22 19.94 -20.96
N LYS A 90 -3.15 20.30 -20.23
CA LYS A 90 -2.92 19.79 -18.86
C LYS A 90 -4.02 20.25 -17.89
N LEU A 91 -4.49 21.49 -18.01
CA LEU A 91 -5.59 22.00 -17.19
C LEU A 91 -6.89 21.23 -17.46
N GLN A 92 -7.22 20.97 -18.72
CA GLN A 92 -8.39 20.15 -19.06
C GLN A 92 -8.29 18.72 -18.51
N GLN A 93 -7.11 18.11 -18.57
CA GLN A 93 -6.89 16.79 -17.97
C GLN A 93 -7.10 16.83 -16.44
N LEU A 94 -6.59 17.86 -15.76
CA LEU A 94 -6.78 18.04 -14.32
C LEU A 94 -8.26 18.28 -13.98
N GLU A 95 -8.98 19.07 -14.79
CA GLU A 95 -10.41 19.32 -14.64
C GLU A 95 -11.21 18.01 -14.72
N THR A 96 -10.99 17.20 -15.76
CA THR A 96 -11.65 15.89 -15.88
C THR A 96 -11.32 14.93 -14.74
N SER A 97 -10.08 14.98 -14.22
CA SER A 97 -9.69 14.20 -13.04
C SER A 97 -10.39 14.69 -11.78
N CYS A 98 -10.57 16.00 -11.62
CA CYS A 98 -11.27 16.61 -10.49
C CYS A 98 -12.75 16.21 -10.49
N ASP A 99 -13.42 16.29 -11.64
CA ASP A 99 -14.82 15.86 -11.80
C ASP A 99 -15.00 14.39 -11.42
N ASN A 100 -14.07 13.53 -11.82
CA ASN A 100 -14.10 12.12 -11.47
C ASN A 100 -13.90 11.90 -9.96
N GLN A 101 -13.00 12.64 -9.33
CA GLN A 101 -12.79 12.58 -7.88
C GLN A 101 -14.00 13.07 -7.09
N GLU A 102 -14.65 14.15 -7.53
CA GLU A 102 -15.87 14.67 -6.90
C GLU A 102 -17.01 13.64 -6.96
N LYS A 103 -17.16 12.94 -8.10
CA LYS A 103 -18.13 11.86 -8.24
C LYS A 103 -17.87 10.69 -7.28
N GLU A 104 -16.62 10.25 -7.16
CA GLU A 104 -16.26 9.17 -6.22
C GLU A 104 -16.46 9.60 -4.75
N LEU A 105 -16.12 10.84 -4.41
CA LEU A 105 -16.42 11.44 -3.11
C LEU A 105 -17.92 11.42 -2.81
N GLY A 106 -18.77 11.77 -3.79
CA GLY A 106 -20.22 11.71 -3.66
C GLY A 106 -20.73 10.31 -3.29
N LYS A 107 -20.23 9.26 -3.95
CA LYS A 107 -20.59 7.86 -3.62
C LYS A 107 -20.16 7.48 -2.21
N ILE A 108 -18.94 7.84 -1.82
CA ILE A 108 -18.43 7.56 -0.47
C ILE A 108 -19.28 8.25 0.60
N MET A 109 -19.71 9.49 0.33
CA MET A 109 -20.60 10.21 1.25
C MET A 109 -21.97 9.54 1.38
N GLU A 110 -22.53 9.03 0.28
CA GLU A 110 -23.78 8.27 0.29
C GLU A 110 -23.65 6.96 1.08
N ASP A 111 -22.59 6.18 0.82
CA ASP A 111 -22.29 4.94 1.55
C ASP A 111 -22.09 5.22 3.05
N TYR A 112 -21.37 6.30 3.39
CA TYR A 112 -21.18 6.71 4.79
C TYR A 112 -22.50 7.06 5.46
N ALA A 113 -23.37 7.83 4.79
CA ALA A 113 -24.69 8.18 5.32
C ALA A 113 -25.55 6.92 5.54
N PHE A 114 -25.51 5.96 4.61
CA PHE A 114 -26.19 4.69 4.74
C PHE A 114 -25.70 3.87 5.95
N VAL A 115 -24.37 3.76 6.11
CA VAL A 115 -23.77 3.06 7.26
C VAL A 115 -24.10 3.76 8.58
N SER A 116 -24.12 5.10 8.60
CA SER A 116 -24.53 5.87 9.79
C SER A 116 -25.97 5.53 10.18
N GLN A 117 -26.90 5.50 9.23
CA GLN A 117 -28.30 5.15 9.49
C GLN A 117 -28.44 3.72 10.03
N LEU A 118 -27.72 2.76 9.44
CA LEU A 118 -27.71 1.38 9.95
C LEU A 118 -27.20 1.29 11.38
N CYS A 119 -26.17 2.07 11.73
CA CYS A 119 -25.67 2.14 13.10
C CYS A 119 -26.73 2.66 14.07
N GLU A 120 -27.49 3.69 13.69
CA GLU A 120 -28.59 4.23 14.49
C GLU A 120 -29.71 3.21 14.69
N ASP A 121 -30.13 2.53 13.61
CA ASP A 121 -31.16 1.50 13.66
C ASP A 121 -30.73 0.32 14.54
N GLN A 122 -29.47 -0.10 14.43
CA GLN A 122 -28.90 -1.16 15.26
C GLN A 122 -28.82 -0.75 16.73
N ALA A 123 -28.47 0.50 17.04
CA ALA A 123 -28.47 1.02 18.41
C ALA A 123 -29.89 0.98 19.03
N LEU A 124 -30.90 1.35 18.24
CA LEU A 124 -32.30 1.28 18.67
C LEU A 124 -32.75 -0.17 18.90
N CYS A 125 -32.31 -1.10 18.04
CA CYS A 125 -32.58 -2.53 18.20
C CYS A 125 -31.96 -3.09 19.49
N ILE A 126 -30.69 -2.79 19.75
CA ILE A 126 -29.99 -3.17 20.98
C ILE A 126 -30.73 -2.64 22.21
N LYS A 127 -31.16 -1.38 22.19
CA LYS A 127 -31.92 -0.77 23.29
C LYS A 127 -33.22 -1.54 23.57
N LYS A 128 -33.97 -1.93 22.54
CA LYS A 128 -35.18 -2.74 22.71
C LYS A 128 -34.89 -4.09 23.37
N TYR A 129 -33.81 -4.76 22.97
CA TYR A 129 -33.41 -6.01 23.60
C TYR A 129 -32.99 -5.83 25.06
N GLN A 130 -32.27 -4.75 25.38
CA GLN A 130 -31.91 -4.42 26.76
C GLN A 130 -33.14 -4.16 27.64
N GLU A 131 -34.14 -3.44 27.12
CA GLU A 131 -35.40 -3.21 27.84
C GLU A 131 -36.19 -4.50 28.05
N ALA A 132 -36.24 -5.39 27.04
CA ALA A 132 -36.89 -6.69 27.17
C ALA A 132 -36.20 -7.59 28.21
N LEU A 133 -34.86 -7.62 28.21
CA LEU A 133 -34.09 -8.35 29.21
C LEU A 133 -34.37 -7.85 30.62
N LYS A 134 -34.42 -6.52 30.81
CA LYS A 134 -34.74 -5.91 32.10
C LYS A 134 -36.14 -6.29 32.60
N ARG A 135 -37.15 -6.30 31.72
CA ARG A 135 -38.51 -6.73 32.08
C ARG A 135 -38.54 -8.19 32.54
N ILE A 136 -37.85 -9.09 31.84
CA ILE A 136 -37.79 -10.51 32.21
C ILE A 136 -37.10 -10.68 33.58
N GLU A 137 -36.04 -9.91 33.85
CA GLU A 137 -35.34 -9.93 35.13
C GLU A 137 -36.25 -9.47 36.29
N GLU A 138 -36.99 -8.38 36.10
CA GLU A 138 -37.98 -7.88 37.07
C GLU A 138 -39.14 -8.87 37.31
N GLU A 139 -39.66 -9.51 36.26
CA GLU A 139 -40.68 -10.56 36.35
C GLU A 139 -40.16 -11.80 37.11
N LEU A 140 -38.89 -12.16 36.93
CA LEU A 140 -38.28 -13.29 37.63
C LEU A 140 -38.07 -12.98 39.12
N GLU A 141 -37.67 -11.76 39.47
CA GLU A 141 -37.50 -11.33 40.87
C GLU A 141 -38.85 -11.28 41.59
N THR A 142 -39.87 -10.67 40.97
CA THR A 142 -41.23 -10.62 41.53
C THR A 142 -41.86 -12.02 41.65
N GLY A 143 -41.70 -12.87 40.64
CA GLY A 143 -42.19 -14.25 40.67
C GLY A 143 -41.50 -15.12 41.73
N PHE A 144 -40.21 -14.88 42.01
CA PHE A 144 -39.53 -15.53 43.13
C PHE A 144 -40.11 -15.08 44.48
N LEU A 145 -40.33 -13.78 44.65
CA LEU A 145 -40.88 -13.20 45.87
C LEU A 145 -42.31 -13.71 46.15
N GLU A 146 -43.17 -13.76 45.12
CA GLU A 146 -44.53 -14.29 45.22
C GLU A 146 -44.56 -15.77 45.62
N ARG A 147 -43.65 -16.57 45.05
CA ARG A 147 -43.51 -18.00 45.41
C ARG A 147 -43.08 -18.17 46.86
N GLU A 148 -42.13 -17.36 47.34
CA GLU A 148 -41.67 -17.45 48.72
C GLU A 148 -42.76 -16.96 49.71
N VAL A 149 -43.51 -15.91 49.38
CA VAL A 149 -44.69 -15.47 50.16
C VAL A 149 -45.76 -16.56 50.20
N SER A 150 -46.10 -17.17 49.06
CA SER A 150 -47.07 -18.26 48.97
C SER A 150 -46.66 -19.46 49.83
N LYS A 151 -45.37 -19.79 49.83
CA LYS A 151 -44.78 -20.85 50.65
C LYS A 151 -44.84 -20.54 52.15
N VAL A 152 -44.58 -19.30 52.56
CA VAL A 152 -44.73 -18.88 53.97
C VAL A 152 -46.20 -18.98 54.42
N LEU A 153 -47.13 -18.50 53.59
CA LEU A 153 -48.57 -18.60 53.87
C LEU A 153 -49.05 -20.05 53.96
N SER A 154 -48.57 -20.93 53.08
CA SER A 154 -48.90 -22.36 53.14
C SER A 154 -48.29 -23.02 54.37
N MET A 155 -47.08 -22.63 54.77
CA MET A 155 -46.44 -23.13 56.01
C MET A 155 -47.19 -22.66 57.27
N ASP A 156 -47.78 -21.46 57.30
CA ASP A 156 -48.62 -21.03 58.42
C ASP A 156 -49.95 -21.81 58.49
N SER A 157 -50.54 -22.13 57.32
CA SER A 157 -51.70 -23.03 57.23
C SER A 157 -51.37 -24.46 57.66
N GLU A 158 -50.21 -24.99 57.23
CA GLU A 158 -49.69 -26.28 57.66
C GLU A 158 -49.29 -26.27 59.13
N ARG A 159 -48.77 -25.17 59.69
CA ARG A 159 -48.47 -25.03 61.13
C ARG A 159 -49.73 -25.00 61.96
N ALA A 160 -50.81 -24.38 61.46
CA ALA A 160 -52.13 -24.47 62.07
C ALA A 160 -52.69 -25.91 62.06
N LYS A 161 -52.38 -26.72 61.03
CA LYS A 161 -52.74 -28.15 60.96
C LYS A 161 -51.80 -29.08 61.74
N ASN A 162 -50.50 -28.81 61.75
CA ASN A 162 -49.43 -29.69 62.25
C ASN A 162 -49.11 -29.50 63.73
N ASN A 163 -49.70 -28.50 64.41
CA ASN A 163 -49.73 -28.47 65.87
C ASN A 163 -50.44 -29.70 66.49
N SER A 164 -51.08 -30.55 65.67
CA SER A 164 -51.64 -31.84 66.06
C SER A 164 -50.73 -33.06 65.83
N LEU A 165 -49.61 -32.94 65.11
CA LEU A 165 -48.83 -34.13 64.75
C LEU A 165 -47.31 -33.89 64.70
N LYS A 166 -46.67 -34.49 65.71
CA LYS A 166 -45.32 -35.06 65.73
C LYS A 166 -44.13 -34.15 66.00
N SER A 167 -43.67 -34.30 67.24
CA SER A 167 -42.27 -34.27 67.60
C SER A 167 -41.46 -35.42 66.95
N LYS A 168 -40.15 -35.18 66.85
CA LYS A 168 -39.04 -36.16 66.74
C LYS A 168 -38.69 -36.68 65.34
N GLY A 169 -37.78 -35.98 64.66
CA GLY A 169 -37.07 -36.53 63.48
C GLY A 169 -36.08 -35.61 62.73
N GLU A 170 -35.91 -34.33 63.10
CA GLU A 170 -35.35 -33.34 62.16
C GLU A 170 -33.90 -32.86 62.41
N THR A 171 -33.20 -33.40 63.40
CA THR A 171 -31.91 -32.83 63.83
C THR A 171 -30.69 -33.32 63.03
N ILE A 172 -30.80 -34.42 62.29
CA ILE A 172 -29.66 -35.02 61.58
C ILE A 172 -29.50 -34.47 60.14
N THR A 173 -30.58 -34.17 59.43
CA THR A 173 -30.56 -33.66 58.03
C THR A 173 -30.14 -32.18 57.92
N LYS A 174 -30.47 -31.34 58.91
CA LYS A 174 -30.16 -29.90 58.93
C LYS A 174 -28.66 -29.57 59.09
N LYS A 175 -27.84 -30.50 59.61
CA LYS A 175 -26.38 -30.31 59.68
C LYS A 175 -25.68 -30.67 58.36
N ALA A 176 -26.11 -31.74 57.69
CA ALA A 176 -25.57 -32.14 56.39
C ALA A 176 -25.86 -31.10 55.29
N SER A 177 -27.08 -30.56 55.26
CA SER A 177 -27.47 -29.52 54.29
C SER A 177 -26.63 -28.23 54.42
N ARG A 178 -26.34 -27.76 55.64
CA ARG A 178 -25.48 -26.57 55.85
C ARG A 178 -24.03 -26.78 55.42
N PHE A 179 -23.51 -28.00 55.53
CA PHE A 179 -22.16 -28.31 55.09
C PHE A 179 -22.06 -28.30 53.55
N SER A 180 -23.07 -28.84 52.86
CA SER A 180 -23.14 -28.85 51.39
C SER A 180 -23.20 -27.45 50.77
N ILE A 181 -23.97 -26.53 51.37
CA ILE A 181 -24.09 -25.15 50.90
C ILE A 181 -22.76 -24.40 51.04
N ARG A 182 -22.02 -24.65 52.13
CA ARG A 182 -20.72 -23.99 52.38
C ARG A 182 -19.64 -24.47 51.40
N ILE A 183 -19.62 -25.76 51.09
CA ILE A 183 -18.69 -26.33 50.11
C ILE A 183 -19.02 -25.80 48.70
N PHE A 184 -20.29 -25.82 48.30
CA PHE A 184 -20.71 -25.33 46.98
C PHE A 184 -20.34 -23.87 46.76
N ARG A 185 -20.57 -23.02 47.78
CA ARG A 185 -20.18 -21.61 47.72
C ARG A 185 -18.67 -21.45 47.58
N SER A 186 -17.87 -22.21 48.34
CA SER A 186 -16.40 -22.17 48.20
C SER A 186 -15.95 -22.57 46.79
N LEU A 187 -16.51 -23.66 46.25
CA LEU A 187 -16.17 -24.14 44.91
C LEU A 187 -16.50 -23.08 43.85
N LEU A 188 -17.66 -22.43 43.93
CA LEU A 188 -18.01 -21.34 43.00
C LEU A 188 -17.03 -20.17 43.05
N PHE A 189 -16.63 -19.72 44.25
CA PHE A 189 -15.64 -18.64 44.38
C PHE A 189 -14.28 -19.04 43.80
N THR A 190 -13.85 -20.27 44.07
CA THR A 190 -12.62 -20.83 43.51
C THR A 190 -12.69 -20.90 41.98
N THR A 191 -13.82 -21.34 41.41
CA THR A 191 -14.02 -21.38 39.95
C THR A 191 -14.01 -19.98 39.32
N ILE A 192 -14.68 -18.99 39.92
CA ILE A 192 -14.66 -17.60 39.42
C ILE A 192 -13.24 -17.02 39.46
N PHE A 193 -12.48 -17.30 40.51
CA PHE A 193 -11.09 -16.88 40.62
C PHE A 193 -10.22 -17.50 39.51
N PHE A 194 -10.39 -18.80 39.24
CA PHE A 194 -9.69 -19.46 38.15
C PHE A 194 -10.06 -18.91 36.77
N ILE A 195 -11.35 -18.62 36.52
CA ILE A 195 -11.79 -18.00 35.26
C ILE A 195 -11.11 -16.64 35.08
N LYS A 196 -11.06 -15.80 36.12
CA LYS A 196 -10.36 -14.52 36.05
C LYS A 196 -8.86 -14.68 35.80
N LEU A 197 -8.20 -15.58 36.53
CA LEU A 197 -6.77 -15.84 36.36
C LEU A 197 -6.44 -16.34 34.95
N LEU A 198 -7.28 -17.22 34.40
CA LEU A 198 -7.14 -17.72 33.04
C LEU A 198 -7.38 -16.62 32.01
N GLY A 199 -8.34 -15.72 32.25
CA GLY A 199 -8.56 -14.53 31.43
C GLY A 199 -7.34 -13.60 31.41
N TYR A 200 -6.74 -13.33 32.57
CA TYR A 200 -5.49 -12.54 32.64
C TYR A 200 -4.33 -13.23 31.90
N LEU A 201 -4.21 -14.54 32.05
CA LEU A 201 -3.18 -15.32 31.36
C LEU A 201 -3.36 -15.25 29.83
N ILE A 202 -4.58 -15.44 29.33
CA ILE A 202 -4.91 -15.33 27.90
C ILE A 202 -4.66 -13.91 27.39
N PHE A 203 -5.06 -12.88 28.16
CA PHE A 203 -4.82 -11.49 27.80
C PHE A 203 -3.32 -11.17 27.70
N HIS A 204 -2.52 -11.61 28.67
CA HIS A 204 -1.07 -11.43 28.64
C HIS A 204 -0.41 -12.20 27.49
N LEU A 205 -0.84 -13.42 27.21
CA LEU A 205 -0.35 -14.23 26.08
C LEU A 205 -0.72 -13.61 24.72
N SER A 206 -1.92 -13.04 24.60
CA SER A 206 -2.42 -12.50 23.33
C SER A 206 -1.89 -11.09 23.04
N PHE A 207 -1.66 -10.27 24.07
CA PHE A 207 -1.34 -8.85 23.91
C PHE A 207 0.15 -8.52 24.11
N ILE A 208 0.88 -9.25 24.96
CA ILE A 208 2.30 -8.95 25.26
C ILE A 208 3.26 -9.71 24.33
N ASN A 209 2.96 -10.96 23.96
CA ASN A 209 3.81 -11.76 23.06
C ASN A 209 2.97 -12.75 22.22
N PRO A 210 2.34 -12.29 21.13
CA PRO A 210 1.52 -13.15 20.27
C PRO A 210 2.33 -14.30 19.63
N ASP A 211 3.63 -14.10 19.41
CA ASP A 211 4.54 -15.11 18.87
C ASP A 211 4.73 -16.31 19.80
N LEU A 212 4.53 -16.16 21.11
CA LEU A 212 4.66 -17.29 22.05
C LEU A 212 3.53 -18.31 21.86
N LEU A 213 2.31 -17.84 21.58
CA LEU A 213 1.15 -18.70 21.35
C LEU A 213 1.26 -19.37 19.98
N ILE A 214 1.66 -18.63 18.94
CA ILE A 214 1.86 -19.15 17.58
C ILE A 214 3.00 -20.19 17.53
N ASN A 215 4.07 -20.02 18.31
CA ASN A 215 5.19 -20.96 18.35
C ASN A 215 4.98 -22.14 19.31
N ALA A 216 4.21 -21.97 20.39
CA ALA A 216 3.90 -23.05 21.34
C ALA A 216 2.73 -23.93 20.89
N LEU A 217 1.77 -23.39 20.14
CA LEU A 217 0.57 -24.10 19.69
C LEU A 217 0.89 -25.34 18.83
N PRO A 218 1.78 -25.31 17.82
CA PRO A 218 2.18 -26.51 17.08
C PRO A 218 2.89 -27.56 17.94
N LYS A 219 3.55 -27.11 19.01
CA LYS A 219 4.33 -27.96 19.93
C LYS A 219 3.43 -28.70 20.93
N ILE A 220 2.42 -27.99 21.45
CA ILE A 220 1.37 -28.53 22.35
C ILE A 220 0.37 -29.38 21.55
N LEU A 221 0.09 -29.00 20.30
CA LEU A 221 -0.74 -29.73 19.36
C LEU A 221 0.06 -30.76 18.53
N SER A 222 1.17 -31.27 19.08
CA SER A 222 1.92 -32.35 18.44
C SER A 222 1.09 -33.64 18.45
N ARG A 223 1.24 -34.44 17.39
CA ARG A 223 0.42 -35.65 17.14
C ARG A 223 0.38 -36.62 18.33
N ASP A 224 1.48 -36.73 19.08
CA ASP A 224 1.57 -37.58 20.29
C ASP A 224 0.79 -37.02 21.48
N VAL A 225 0.79 -35.70 21.69
CA VAL A 225 0.04 -35.05 22.78
C VAL A 225 -1.45 -35.07 22.46
N LEU A 226 -1.82 -34.86 21.20
CA LEU A 226 -3.19 -34.98 20.69
C LEU A 226 -3.74 -36.40 20.85
N TRP A 227 -2.93 -37.43 20.55
CA TRP A 227 -3.32 -38.83 20.75
C TRP A 227 -3.48 -39.16 22.24
N LYS A 228 -2.56 -38.72 23.10
CA LYS A 228 -2.68 -38.91 24.56
C LYS A 228 -3.91 -38.20 25.14
N LEU A 229 -4.19 -36.97 24.70
CA LEU A 229 -5.37 -36.21 25.13
C LEU A 229 -6.66 -36.91 24.69
N ARG A 230 -6.69 -37.44 23.46
CA ARG A 230 -7.82 -38.24 22.95
C ARG A 230 -8.02 -39.50 23.79
N CYS A 231 -6.96 -40.23 24.13
CA CYS A 231 -7.05 -41.40 25.00
C CYS A 231 -7.51 -41.07 26.43
N PHE A 232 -7.18 -39.87 26.93
CA PHE A 232 -7.59 -39.43 28.27
C PHE A 232 -9.06 -39.00 28.33
N LEU A 233 -9.59 -38.41 27.25
CA LEU A 233 -10.97 -37.93 27.16
C LEU A 233 -11.98 -39.02 26.77
N PHE A 234 -11.53 -40.05 26.04
CA PHE A 234 -12.41 -41.11 25.54
C PHE A 234 -13.23 -41.83 26.62
N PRO A 235 -12.65 -42.18 27.80
CA PRO A 235 -13.40 -42.86 28.86
C PRO A 235 -14.48 -42.00 29.52
N SER A 236 -14.43 -40.67 29.40
CA SER A 236 -15.38 -39.76 30.05
C SER A 236 -16.54 -39.31 29.15
N LEU A 237 -16.45 -39.55 27.84
CA LEU A 237 -17.45 -39.14 26.84
C LEU A 237 -18.33 -40.29 26.33
N THR A 238 -18.11 -41.52 26.81
CA THR A 238 -18.90 -42.73 26.44
C THR A 238 -19.91 -43.14 27.51
N LEU A 239 -20.41 -42.19 28.31
CA LEU A 239 -21.48 -42.46 29.26
C LEU A 239 -22.83 -42.05 28.67
N GLU A 240 -23.57 -43.09 28.23
CA GLU A 240 -25.03 -43.18 28.32
C GLU A 240 -25.87 -42.52 27.20
N THR A 241 -25.90 -43.16 26.02
CA THR A 241 -26.99 -42.96 25.03
C THR A 241 -27.42 -44.27 24.35
N GLU A 242 -27.56 -45.36 25.10
CA GLU A 242 -28.16 -46.59 24.58
C GLU A 242 -28.97 -47.26 25.70
N ASP A 243 -30.27 -46.92 25.75
CA ASP A 243 -31.37 -47.81 26.19
C ASP A 243 -32.67 -47.01 26.32
N MET A 244 -33.37 -46.73 25.21
CA MET A 244 -34.81 -46.44 25.21
C MET A 244 -35.40 -46.69 23.81
N LEU A 245 -35.75 -47.94 23.52
CA LEU A 245 -36.72 -48.31 22.47
C LEU A 245 -37.25 -49.73 22.76
N PRO A 246 -38.53 -49.91 23.13
CA PRO A 246 -39.18 -51.20 23.00
C PRO A 246 -40.00 -51.26 21.70
N HIS A 247 -39.98 -52.46 21.11
CA HIS A 247 -40.83 -52.94 20.02
C HIS A 247 -42.32 -52.92 20.35
#